data_AF-A0A2E7HM45-F1
#
_entry.id   AF-A0A2E7HM45-F1
#
_cell.length_a   1.000
_cell.length_b   1.000
_cell.length_c   1.000
_cell.angle_alpha   90.00
_cell.angle_beta   90.00
_cell.angle_gamma   90.00
#
_symmetry.space_group_name_H-M   'P 1'
#
loop_
_entity.id
_entity.type
_entity.pdbx_description
1 polymer ?
#
loop_
_entity_poly.entity_id
_entity_poly.type
_entity_poly.pdbx_seq_one_letter_code
_entity_poly.pdbx_strand_id
1 'polypeptide(L)'
;MSKRRKALHAIMEQLEEEVEAGNVNEGAHLRLCKRLKRAYDAPSCRMEHIRSYLLDVLKSDPISAVSVPLKYRYFTLELPAFLAALFRAKREELNKSLAGDDLAEDYKEIPASWWEEFLMGAAPEWMFANMDDRDFLLNARGIVGILIMTDDDSLSHVEAHLDRLKVKPSALFPVAAPGADLGREDPDVSHMLDADPRFVRWLLKDEAYTDDEREQLRAQAFDFSTPDVHEDAGWREALGLRDIDEVRSCVAVCALGSTFREARERVIAQR
;
A
#
# COMPACT_ATOMS: atom_id res chain seq x y z
N MET A 1 40.41 -6.86 -23.08
CA MET A 1 39.38 -6.76 -22.01
C MET A 1 38.00 -7.06 -22.58
N SER A 2 37.19 -7.90 -21.91
CA SER A 2 35.84 -8.24 -22.39
C SER A 2 34.91 -7.02 -22.33
N LYS A 3 33.93 -6.95 -23.25
CA LYS A 3 32.93 -5.84 -23.31
C LYS A 3 32.21 -5.63 -21.96
N ARG A 4 31.99 -6.71 -21.20
CA ARG A 4 31.45 -6.67 -19.82
C ARG A 4 32.36 -5.98 -18.80
N ARG A 5 33.68 -6.14 -18.91
CA ARG A 5 34.64 -5.54 -17.96
C ARG A 5 34.82 -4.04 -18.18
N LYS A 6 34.65 -3.57 -19.42
CA LYS A 6 34.64 -2.13 -19.76
C LYS A 6 33.36 -1.43 -19.29
N ALA A 7 32.20 -2.05 -19.47
CA ALA A 7 30.94 -1.51 -18.97
C ALA A 7 30.91 -1.39 -17.44
N LEU A 8 31.49 -2.39 -16.74
CA LEU A 8 31.59 -2.37 -15.28
C LEU A 8 32.55 -1.29 -14.76
N HIS A 9 33.61 -0.97 -15.51
CA HIS A 9 34.54 0.10 -15.17
C HIS A 9 33.94 1.49 -15.39
N ALA A 10 33.22 1.69 -16.50
CA ALA A 10 32.54 2.96 -16.78
C ALA A 10 31.48 3.29 -15.72
N ILE A 11 30.75 2.27 -15.25
CA ILE A 11 29.80 2.41 -14.15
C ILE A 11 30.53 2.70 -12.83
N MET A 12 31.76 2.23 -12.63
CA MET A 12 32.51 2.52 -11.40
C MET A 12 33.11 3.92 -11.37
N GLU A 13 33.61 4.43 -12.51
CA GLU A 13 34.14 5.80 -12.63
C GLU A 13 33.02 6.84 -12.45
N GLN A 14 31.85 6.61 -13.06
CA GLN A 14 30.69 7.50 -12.92
C GLN A 14 30.19 7.60 -11.47
N LEU A 15 30.34 6.53 -10.69
CA LEU A 15 29.98 6.50 -9.27
C LEU A 15 31.02 7.17 -8.36
N GLU A 16 32.28 7.22 -8.77
CA GLU A 16 33.33 7.98 -8.08
C GLU A 16 33.11 9.49 -8.31
N GLU A 17 32.70 9.89 -9.52
CA GLU A 17 32.32 11.27 -9.84
C GLU A 17 31.09 11.75 -9.04
N GLU A 18 30.07 10.90 -8.85
CA GLU A 18 28.86 11.23 -8.07
C GLU A 18 29.13 11.33 -6.55
N VAL A 19 30.08 10.54 -6.04
CA VAL A 19 30.55 10.62 -4.65
C VAL A 19 31.41 11.87 -4.43
N GLU A 20 32.26 12.23 -5.39
CA GLU A 20 33.03 13.48 -5.37
C GLU A 20 32.13 14.73 -5.48
N ALA A 21 30.95 14.60 -6.11
CA ALA A 21 29.92 15.65 -6.21
C ALA A 21 29.08 15.85 -4.93
N GLY A 22 29.22 14.98 -3.92
CA GLY A 22 28.61 15.16 -2.60
C GLY A 22 27.19 14.62 -2.41
N ASN A 23 26.69 13.77 -3.31
CA ASN A 23 25.38 13.12 -3.15
C ASN A 23 25.46 11.91 -2.20
N VAL A 24 25.24 12.13 -0.90
CA VAL A 24 25.44 11.13 0.17
C VAL A 24 24.43 9.97 0.13
N ASN A 25 23.25 10.16 -0.46
CA ASN A 25 22.16 9.16 -0.45
C ASN A 25 22.31 8.07 -1.53
N GLU A 26 23.03 8.31 -2.63
CA GLU A 26 23.20 7.33 -3.73
C GLU A 26 24.18 6.20 -3.40
N GLY A 27 25.10 6.43 -2.46
CA GLY A 27 26.00 5.41 -1.93
C GLY A 27 25.29 4.29 -1.15
N ALA A 28 24.12 4.57 -0.55
CA ALA A 28 23.32 3.57 0.16
C ALA A 28 22.73 2.54 -0.82
N HIS A 29 22.17 3.01 -1.93
CA HIS A 29 21.64 2.18 -3.02
C HIS A 29 22.70 1.28 -3.67
N LEU A 30 23.96 1.73 -3.76
CA LEU A 30 25.06 0.92 -4.28
C LEU A 30 25.60 -0.10 -3.29
N ARG A 31 25.65 0.26 -2.00
CA ARG A 31 25.95 -0.69 -0.92
C ARG A 31 24.87 -1.77 -0.88
N LEU A 32 23.61 -1.38 -1.07
CA LEU A 32 22.46 -2.29 -1.18
C LEU A 32 22.58 -3.19 -2.41
N CYS A 33 22.73 -2.65 -3.62
CA CYS A 33 22.89 -3.44 -4.85
C CYS A 33 24.09 -4.38 -4.79
N LYS A 34 25.26 -3.94 -4.27
CA LYS A 34 26.45 -4.79 -4.12
C LYS A 34 26.29 -5.87 -3.05
N ARG A 35 25.63 -5.58 -1.93
CA ARG A 35 25.41 -6.57 -0.85
C ARG A 35 24.27 -7.53 -1.17
N LEU A 36 23.17 -7.05 -1.75
CA LEU A 36 22.10 -7.89 -2.31
C LEU A 36 22.67 -8.85 -3.35
N LYS A 37 23.45 -8.35 -4.32
CA LYS A 37 24.12 -9.21 -5.31
C LYS A 37 24.99 -10.28 -4.65
N ARG A 38 25.79 -9.93 -3.63
CA ARG A 38 26.62 -10.90 -2.88
C ARG A 38 25.79 -11.90 -2.06
N ALA A 39 24.68 -11.48 -1.46
CA ALA A 39 23.76 -12.36 -0.74
C ALA A 39 22.98 -13.28 -1.70
N TYR A 40 22.64 -12.80 -2.89
CA TYR A 40 21.99 -13.56 -3.95
C TYR A 40 22.88 -14.65 -4.54
N ASP A 41 24.20 -14.45 -4.54
CA ASP A 41 25.19 -15.38 -5.07
C ASP A 41 25.66 -16.45 -4.06
N ALA A 42 25.16 -16.46 -2.80
CA ALA A 42 25.60 -17.38 -1.75
C ALA A 42 24.90 -18.77 -1.79
N PRO A 43 25.56 -19.90 -1.41
CA PRO A 43 25.13 -21.24 -1.85
C PRO A 43 23.96 -21.90 -1.09
N SER A 44 23.69 -21.57 0.18
CA SER A 44 22.71 -22.31 1.04
C SER A 44 21.82 -21.39 1.88
N CYS A 45 20.53 -21.73 2.04
CA CYS A 45 19.47 -21.00 2.79
C CYS A 45 19.26 -19.52 2.42
N ARG A 46 19.17 -19.23 1.11
CA ARG A 46 19.21 -17.87 0.54
C ARG A 46 18.08 -16.95 1.00
N MET A 47 16.85 -17.44 1.10
CA MET A 47 15.67 -16.55 1.24
C MET A 47 15.49 -15.94 2.63
N GLU A 48 15.77 -16.68 3.70
CA GLU A 48 15.68 -16.15 5.07
C GLU A 48 16.73 -15.06 5.31
N HIS A 49 17.94 -15.25 4.80
CA HIS A 49 19.00 -14.23 4.85
C HIS A 49 18.64 -12.98 4.03
N ILE A 50 18.05 -13.15 2.84
CA ILE A 50 17.56 -12.03 2.03
C ILE A 50 16.46 -11.27 2.77
N ARG A 51 15.48 -11.97 3.36
CA ARG A 51 14.40 -11.36 4.14
C ARG A 51 14.93 -10.61 5.35
N SER A 52 15.76 -11.26 6.18
CA SER A 52 16.37 -10.63 7.37
C SER A 52 17.16 -9.38 6.98
N TYR A 53 17.94 -9.46 5.90
CA TYR A 53 18.72 -8.33 5.42
C TYR A 53 17.85 -7.18 4.91
N LEU A 54 16.81 -7.48 4.13
CA LEU A 54 15.88 -6.46 3.64
C LEU A 54 15.11 -5.81 4.78
N LEU A 55 14.71 -6.57 5.81
CA LEU A 55 14.11 -5.99 7.02
C LEU A 55 15.07 -4.98 7.65
N ASP A 56 16.34 -5.35 7.85
CA ASP A 56 17.33 -4.47 8.45
C ASP A 56 17.61 -3.20 7.63
N VAL A 57 17.66 -3.31 6.30
CA VAL A 57 17.87 -2.16 5.43
C VAL A 57 16.64 -1.26 5.39
N LEU A 58 15.47 -1.81 5.08
CA LEU A 58 14.26 -1.02 4.79
C LEU A 58 13.74 -0.28 6.03
N LYS A 59 14.06 -0.76 7.24
CA LYS A 59 13.81 0.01 8.47
C LYS A 59 14.52 1.36 8.46
N SER A 60 15.77 1.42 8.00
CA SER A 60 16.60 2.63 8.06
C SER A 60 16.63 3.41 6.75
N ASP A 61 16.45 2.74 5.62
CA ASP A 61 16.45 3.28 4.26
C ASP A 61 15.29 2.64 3.47
N PRO A 62 14.05 3.13 3.65
CA PRO A 62 12.87 2.52 3.03
C PRO A 62 12.78 2.77 1.51
N ILE A 63 13.32 3.88 1.00
CA ILE A 63 13.33 4.20 -0.45
C ILE A 63 14.08 3.15 -1.27
N SER A 64 15.06 2.50 -0.66
CA SER A 64 15.81 1.38 -1.21
C SER A 64 14.96 0.16 -1.63
N ALA A 65 13.67 0.10 -1.26
CA ALA A 65 12.71 -0.87 -1.82
C ALA A 65 12.65 -0.84 -3.35
N VAL A 66 12.94 0.29 -4.01
CA VAL A 66 13.01 0.41 -5.48
C VAL A 66 14.06 -0.51 -6.08
N SER A 67 15.13 -0.81 -5.33
CA SER A 67 16.28 -1.58 -5.80
C SER A 67 16.11 -3.10 -5.61
N VAL A 68 15.01 -3.54 -5.02
CA VAL A 68 14.72 -4.98 -4.85
C VAL A 68 14.40 -5.60 -6.21
N PRO A 69 15.20 -6.56 -6.70
CA PRO A 69 14.95 -7.17 -8.01
C PRO A 69 13.60 -7.91 -8.04
N LEU A 70 12.90 -7.83 -9.17
CA LEU A 70 11.55 -8.39 -9.36
C LEU A 70 11.41 -9.84 -8.87
N LYS A 71 12.36 -10.72 -9.20
CA LYS A 71 12.35 -12.14 -8.76
C LYS A 71 12.34 -12.35 -7.23
N TYR A 72 12.61 -11.31 -6.45
CA TYR A 72 12.57 -11.34 -4.99
C TYR A 72 11.43 -10.52 -4.40
N ARG A 73 10.87 -9.55 -5.14
CA ARG A 73 9.73 -8.74 -4.68
C ARG A 73 8.55 -9.64 -4.29
N TYR A 74 8.24 -10.63 -5.13
CA TYR A 74 7.21 -11.66 -4.86
C TYR A 74 7.34 -12.34 -3.49
N PHE A 75 8.56 -12.58 -3.02
CA PHE A 75 8.81 -13.26 -1.74
C PHE A 75 9.07 -12.30 -0.57
N THR A 76 8.97 -10.98 -0.81
CA THR A 76 9.32 -9.90 0.11
C THR A 76 8.29 -8.77 0.06
N LEU A 77 8.47 -7.74 -0.77
CA LEU A 77 7.61 -6.56 -0.84
C LEU A 77 6.16 -6.88 -1.26
N GLU A 78 5.94 -7.98 -1.97
CA GLU A 78 4.61 -8.46 -2.36
C GLU A 78 4.12 -9.59 -1.42
N LEU A 79 4.74 -9.75 -0.24
CA LEU A 79 4.33 -10.70 0.78
C LEU A 79 3.83 -9.95 2.02
N PRO A 80 2.53 -10.03 2.36
CA PRO A 80 1.97 -9.34 3.52
C PRO A 80 2.71 -9.66 4.82
N ALA A 81 3.09 -10.93 5.02
CA ALA A 81 3.84 -11.34 6.21
C ALA A 81 5.23 -10.68 6.31
N PHE A 82 5.87 -10.36 5.19
CA PHE A 82 7.15 -9.63 5.21
C PHE A 82 6.93 -8.15 5.53
N LEU A 83 5.93 -7.52 4.93
CA LEU A 83 5.60 -6.12 5.22
C LEU A 83 5.16 -5.92 6.67
N ALA A 84 4.35 -6.83 7.22
CA ALA A 84 3.96 -6.80 8.63
C ALA A 84 5.18 -6.94 9.56
N ALA A 85 6.14 -7.79 9.18
CA ALA A 85 7.40 -7.91 9.90
C ALA A 85 8.26 -6.63 9.78
N LEU A 86 8.25 -5.96 8.62
CA LEU A 86 8.97 -4.70 8.40
C LEU A 86 8.41 -3.57 9.27
N PHE A 87 7.09 -3.37 9.25
CA PHE A 87 6.44 -2.32 10.03
C PHE A 87 6.59 -2.56 11.53
N ARG A 88 6.42 -3.81 11.99
CA ARG A 88 6.71 -4.17 13.38
C ARG A 88 8.16 -3.87 13.76
N ALA A 89 9.11 -4.28 12.94
CA ALA A 89 10.52 -4.07 13.23
C ALA A 89 10.90 -2.58 13.20
N LYS A 90 10.21 -1.75 12.40
CA LYS A 90 10.36 -0.28 12.42
C LYS A 90 9.82 0.33 13.72
N ARG A 91 8.62 -0.07 14.16
CA ARG A 91 8.06 0.38 15.45
C ARG A 91 8.96 -0.01 16.63
N GLU A 92 9.49 -1.23 16.62
CA GLU A 92 10.45 -1.69 17.64
C GLU A 92 11.75 -0.86 17.68
N GLU A 93 12.29 -0.44 16.53
CA GLU A 93 13.45 0.46 16.46
C GLU A 93 13.14 1.82 17.09
N LEU A 94 11.98 2.38 16.76
CA LEU A 94 11.52 3.67 17.29
C LEU A 94 11.32 3.61 18.81
N ASN A 95 10.80 2.49 19.33
CA ASN A 95 10.60 2.30 20.77
C ASN A 95 11.91 2.08 21.52
N LYS A 96 12.89 1.35 20.97
CA LYS A 96 14.21 1.14 21.59
C LYS A 96 15.02 2.43 21.74
N SER A 97 14.82 3.40 20.84
CA SER A 97 15.48 4.71 20.91
C SER A 97 15.09 5.55 22.14
N LEU A 98 14.05 5.15 22.88
CA LEU A 98 13.51 5.84 24.05
C LEU A 98 13.63 5.05 25.36
N ALA A 99 14.44 3.99 25.43
CA ALA A 99 14.64 3.24 26.68
C ALA A 99 15.47 4.01 27.74
N GLY A 100 15.13 5.28 27.96
CA GLY A 100 15.42 6.09 29.12
C GLY A 100 14.09 6.71 29.58
N ASP A 101 13.45 6.03 30.53
CA ASP A 101 12.24 6.38 31.26
C ASP A 101 10.89 6.35 30.49
N ASP A 102 9.97 5.56 31.03
CA ASP A 102 8.56 5.34 30.67
C ASP A 102 8.22 4.33 29.54
N LEU A 103 7.81 3.14 29.99
CA LEU A 103 7.06 2.13 29.24
C LEU A 103 5.72 2.72 28.76
N ALA A 104 5.69 3.37 27.60
CA ALA A 104 4.44 3.59 26.89
C ALA A 104 4.02 2.27 26.22
N GLU A 105 2.85 1.74 26.62
CA GLU A 105 2.21 0.57 26.00
C GLU A 105 1.76 0.83 24.55
N ASP A 106 1.79 2.09 24.11
CA ASP A 106 1.46 2.50 22.75
C ASP A 106 2.74 2.47 21.89
N TYR A 107 2.75 1.60 20.87
CA TYR A 107 3.83 1.61 19.89
C TYR A 107 3.92 2.99 19.23
N LYS A 108 5.13 3.55 19.13
CA LYS A 108 5.32 4.77 18.36
C LYS A 108 4.83 4.60 16.93
N GLU A 109 4.04 5.56 16.49
CA GLU A 109 3.66 5.73 15.10
C GLU A 109 4.92 5.84 14.22
N ILE A 110 4.88 5.19 13.06
CA ILE A 110 5.95 5.29 12.07
C ILE A 110 5.89 6.69 11.43
N PRO A 111 6.99 7.46 11.39
CA PRO A 111 6.97 8.81 10.83
C PRO A 111 6.48 8.85 9.39
N ALA A 112 5.68 9.86 9.06
CA ALA A 112 5.15 10.06 7.70
C ALA A 112 6.25 10.11 6.61
N SER A 113 7.43 10.67 6.93
CA SER A 113 8.57 10.69 5.99
C SER A 113 9.10 9.30 5.65
N TRP A 114 9.05 8.36 6.61
CA TRP A 114 9.44 6.97 6.35
C TRP A 114 8.43 6.31 5.41
N TRP A 115 7.14 6.53 5.63
CA TRP A 115 6.08 6.03 4.75
C TRP A 115 6.19 6.58 3.34
N GLU A 116 6.44 7.88 3.20
CA GLU A 116 6.64 8.52 1.90
C GLU A 116 7.79 7.88 1.13
N GLU A 117 8.97 7.78 1.75
CA GLU A 117 10.14 7.12 1.14
C GLU A 117 9.86 5.65 0.83
N PHE A 118 9.20 4.91 1.72
CA PHE A 118 8.83 3.51 1.51
C PHE A 118 7.92 3.35 0.30
N LEU A 119 6.85 4.14 0.21
CA LEU A 119 5.89 4.08 -0.89
C LEU A 119 6.50 4.51 -2.21
N MET A 120 7.42 5.47 -2.21
CA MET A 120 8.22 5.81 -3.39
C MET A 120 9.09 4.64 -3.90
N GLY A 121 9.52 3.73 -3.02
CA GLY A 121 10.29 2.54 -3.41
C GLY A 121 9.47 1.27 -3.68
N ALA A 122 8.43 1.04 -2.88
CA ALA A 122 7.56 -0.13 -2.96
C ALA A 122 6.52 -0.01 -4.08
N ALA A 123 5.96 1.19 -4.27
CA ALA A 123 4.98 1.53 -5.30
C ALA A 123 5.45 2.77 -6.10
N PRO A 124 6.56 2.67 -6.85
CA PRO A 124 7.15 3.81 -7.56
C PRO A 124 6.26 4.33 -8.70
N GLU A 125 6.41 5.62 -9.05
CA GLU A 125 5.61 6.30 -10.08
C GLU A 125 5.56 5.55 -11.42
N TRP A 126 6.68 4.96 -11.85
CA TRP A 126 6.74 4.22 -13.13
C TRP A 126 5.78 3.02 -13.17
N MET A 127 5.36 2.47 -12.02
CA MET A 127 4.38 1.40 -11.94
C MET A 127 2.98 1.87 -12.36
N PHE A 128 2.70 3.17 -12.19
CA PHE A 128 1.42 3.80 -12.52
C PHE A 128 1.48 4.60 -13.83
N ALA A 129 2.64 4.68 -14.48
CA ALA A 129 2.82 5.48 -15.70
C ALA A 129 2.08 4.92 -16.93
N ASN A 130 1.84 3.60 -16.96
CA ASN A 130 1.20 2.90 -18.09
C ASN A 130 -0.01 2.09 -17.61
N MET A 131 -1.04 2.77 -17.08
CA MET A 131 -2.27 2.11 -16.60
C MET A 131 -3.08 1.41 -17.70
N ASP A 132 -2.82 1.69 -18.98
CA ASP A 132 -3.45 1.00 -20.11
C ASP A 132 -2.85 -0.40 -20.36
N ASP A 133 -1.66 -0.68 -19.82
CA ASP A 133 -1.03 -2.00 -19.91
C ASP A 133 -1.53 -2.90 -18.76
N ARG A 134 -2.15 -4.02 -19.14
CA ARG A 134 -2.77 -4.95 -18.20
C ARG A 134 -1.77 -5.48 -17.15
N ASP A 135 -0.53 -5.78 -17.55
CA ASP A 135 0.46 -6.35 -16.63
C ASP A 135 0.95 -5.30 -15.64
N PHE A 136 1.13 -4.04 -16.07
CA PHE A 136 1.46 -2.94 -15.18
C PHE A 136 0.32 -2.65 -14.21
N LEU A 137 -0.90 -2.61 -14.72
CA LEU A 137 -2.10 -2.37 -13.92
C LEU A 137 -2.31 -3.45 -12.86
N LEU A 138 -2.11 -4.73 -13.22
CA LEU A 138 -2.16 -5.85 -12.28
C LEU A 138 -1.16 -5.68 -11.14
N ASN A 139 0.10 -5.36 -11.47
CA ASN A 139 1.16 -5.18 -10.49
C ASN A 139 0.86 -3.99 -9.56
N ALA A 140 0.36 -2.88 -10.11
CA ALA A 140 -0.03 -1.69 -9.36
C ALA A 140 -1.16 -1.99 -8.37
N ARG A 141 -2.22 -2.68 -8.80
CA ARG A 141 -3.32 -3.10 -7.91
C ARG A 141 -2.83 -4.06 -6.84
N GLY A 142 -2.02 -5.04 -7.23
CA GLY A 142 -1.47 -6.04 -6.31
C GLY A 142 -0.68 -5.40 -5.18
N ILE A 143 0.25 -4.50 -5.48
CA ILE A 143 1.03 -3.85 -4.43
C ILE A 143 0.18 -2.96 -3.53
N VAL A 144 -0.78 -2.21 -4.10
CA VAL A 144 -1.69 -1.35 -3.32
C VAL A 144 -2.52 -2.19 -2.36
N GLY A 145 -3.12 -3.29 -2.83
CA GLY A 145 -3.91 -4.18 -2.00
C GLY A 145 -3.11 -4.87 -0.90
N ILE A 146 -1.88 -5.31 -1.22
CA ILE A 146 -0.98 -5.89 -0.24
C ILE A 146 -0.61 -4.87 0.85
N LEU A 147 -0.36 -3.62 0.48
CA LEU A 147 -0.05 -2.55 1.44
C LEU A 147 -1.24 -2.31 2.38
N ILE A 148 -2.43 -2.09 1.82
CA ILE A 148 -3.67 -1.85 2.58
C ILE A 148 -3.95 -3.01 3.57
N MET A 149 -3.83 -4.26 3.12
CA MET A 149 -4.11 -5.44 3.95
C MET A 149 -3.09 -5.66 5.09
N THR A 150 -1.93 -5.03 5.03
CA THR A 150 -0.84 -5.36 5.95
C THR A 150 -0.95 -4.64 7.29
N ASP A 151 -1.42 -3.39 7.31
CA ASP A 151 -1.38 -2.54 8.49
C ASP A 151 -2.40 -1.41 8.44
N ASP A 152 -3.13 -1.19 9.53
CA ASP A 152 -4.19 -0.17 9.60
C ASP A 152 -3.67 1.26 9.37
N ASP A 153 -2.43 1.56 9.77
CA ASP A 153 -1.84 2.88 9.58
C ASP A 153 -1.52 3.15 8.10
N SER A 154 -1.34 2.08 7.31
CA SER A 154 -0.87 2.18 5.93
C SER A 154 -1.87 2.90 5.01
N LEU A 155 -3.17 2.78 5.28
CA LEU A 155 -4.22 3.27 4.39
C LEU A 155 -4.06 4.76 4.07
N SER A 156 -3.92 5.59 5.11
CA SER A 156 -3.81 7.05 4.93
C SER A 156 -2.58 7.45 4.11
N HIS A 157 -1.48 6.71 4.26
CA HIS A 157 -0.24 6.95 3.53
C HIS A 157 -0.34 6.47 2.08
N VAL A 158 -0.98 5.33 1.83
CA VAL A 158 -1.25 4.81 0.48
C VAL A 158 -2.13 5.80 -0.27
N GLU A 159 -3.22 6.28 0.33
CA GLU A 159 -4.11 7.29 -0.29
C GLU A 159 -3.37 8.58 -0.62
N ALA A 160 -2.56 9.11 0.31
CA ALA A 160 -1.77 10.32 0.10
C ALA A 160 -0.73 10.14 -1.03
N HIS A 161 -0.12 8.96 -1.15
CA HIS A 161 0.82 8.66 -2.21
C HIS A 161 0.13 8.55 -3.58
N LEU A 162 -1.03 7.88 -3.65
CA LEU A 162 -1.82 7.80 -4.88
C LEU A 162 -2.31 9.19 -5.33
N ASP A 163 -2.73 10.05 -4.39
CA ASP A 163 -3.10 11.44 -4.64
C ASP A 163 -1.89 12.25 -5.17
N ARG A 164 -0.70 12.08 -4.58
CA ARG A 164 0.55 12.71 -5.04
C ARG A 164 0.90 12.29 -6.46
N LEU A 165 0.70 11.03 -6.80
CA LEU A 165 0.90 10.49 -8.15
C LEU A 165 -0.23 10.87 -9.12
N LYS A 166 -1.29 11.53 -8.65
CA LYS A 166 -2.47 11.92 -9.44
C LYS A 166 -3.14 10.71 -10.11
N VAL A 167 -3.09 9.55 -9.46
CA VAL A 167 -3.75 8.34 -9.94
C VAL A 167 -5.25 8.51 -9.75
N LYS A 168 -6.01 8.28 -10.81
CA LYS A 168 -7.46 8.27 -10.74
C LYS A 168 -7.97 6.94 -10.20
N PRO A 169 -8.85 6.92 -9.17
CA PRO A 169 -9.40 5.68 -8.66
C PRO A 169 -10.05 4.79 -9.72
N SER A 170 -10.81 5.34 -10.67
CA SER A 170 -11.49 4.56 -11.70
C SER A 170 -10.53 3.95 -12.73
N ALA A 171 -9.36 4.57 -12.92
CA ALA A 171 -8.32 4.02 -13.79
C ALA A 171 -7.61 2.85 -13.10
N LEU A 172 -7.34 2.98 -11.80
CA LEU A 172 -6.68 1.94 -11.04
C LEU A 172 -7.64 0.80 -10.66
N PHE A 173 -8.88 1.09 -10.26
CA PHE A 173 -9.89 0.13 -9.79
C PHE A 173 -11.25 0.35 -10.48
N PRO A 174 -11.41 -0.05 -11.74
CA PRO A 174 -12.69 0.01 -12.43
C PRO A 174 -13.72 -0.91 -11.75
N VAL A 175 -14.96 -0.45 -11.64
CA VAL A 175 -16.07 -1.27 -11.16
C VAL A 175 -16.54 -2.16 -12.31
N ALA A 176 -16.52 -3.47 -12.12
CA ALA A 176 -17.06 -4.37 -13.14
C ALA A 176 -18.59 -4.26 -13.23
N ALA A 177 -19.09 -4.29 -14.46
CA ALA A 177 -20.51 -4.55 -14.69
C ALA A 177 -20.91 -5.90 -14.08
N PRO A 178 -22.12 -6.04 -13.52
CA PRO A 178 -22.61 -7.31 -12.99
C PRO A 178 -22.47 -8.44 -14.02
N GLY A 179 -21.72 -9.49 -13.69
CA GLY A 179 -21.47 -10.63 -14.57
C GLY A 179 -20.27 -10.50 -15.52
N ALA A 180 -19.51 -9.41 -15.44
CA ALA A 180 -18.20 -9.34 -16.09
C ALA A 180 -17.24 -10.29 -15.36
N ASP A 181 -16.72 -11.27 -16.10
CA ASP A 181 -15.63 -12.11 -15.61
C ASP A 181 -14.35 -11.27 -15.65
N LEU A 182 -14.02 -10.63 -14.52
CA LEU A 182 -12.78 -9.88 -14.36
C LEU A 182 -11.54 -10.79 -14.30
N GLY A 183 -11.70 -12.11 -14.39
CA GLY A 183 -10.64 -13.05 -14.04
C GLY A 183 -10.50 -13.06 -12.53
N ARG A 184 -10.99 -14.12 -11.88
CA ARG A 184 -11.01 -14.33 -10.42
C ARG A 184 -9.65 -14.26 -9.69
N GLU A 185 -8.55 -13.98 -10.39
CA GLU A 185 -7.19 -13.96 -9.83
C GLU A 185 -6.62 -12.55 -9.65
N ASP A 186 -7.29 -11.51 -10.18
CA ASP A 186 -6.77 -10.15 -10.17
C ASP A 186 -7.37 -9.36 -8.97
N PRO A 187 -6.55 -8.65 -8.16
CA PRO A 187 -7.06 -7.84 -7.05
C PRO A 187 -7.92 -6.70 -7.59
N ASP A 188 -9.23 -6.82 -7.40
CA ASP A 188 -10.25 -5.87 -7.83
C ASP A 188 -10.73 -4.99 -6.68
N VAL A 189 -11.71 -4.12 -6.96
CA VAL A 189 -12.25 -3.21 -5.96
C VAL A 189 -12.90 -3.92 -4.78
N SER A 190 -13.48 -5.10 -5.00
CA SER A 190 -14.09 -5.91 -3.94
C SER A 190 -13.01 -6.43 -2.99
N HIS A 191 -11.88 -6.89 -3.52
CA HIS A 191 -10.74 -7.32 -2.70
C HIS A 191 -10.15 -6.18 -1.87
N MET A 192 -10.12 -4.96 -2.40
CA MET A 192 -9.61 -3.81 -1.65
C MET A 192 -10.54 -3.42 -0.50
N LEU A 193 -11.85 -3.45 -0.74
CA LEU A 193 -12.85 -3.13 0.28
C LEU A 193 -13.01 -4.23 1.33
N ASP A 194 -12.77 -5.49 0.96
CA ASP A 194 -12.67 -6.61 1.92
C ASP A 194 -11.42 -6.49 2.80
N ALA A 195 -10.30 -6.01 2.23
CA ALA A 195 -9.06 -5.76 2.98
C ALA A 195 -9.19 -4.56 3.94
N ASP A 196 -9.70 -3.43 3.46
CA ASP A 196 -10.02 -2.27 4.30
C ASP A 196 -11.20 -1.47 3.71
N PRO A 197 -12.40 -1.56 4.32
CA PRO A 197 -13.57 -0.86 3.83
C PRO A 197 -13.44 0.66 3.87
N ARG A 198 -12.54 1.23 4.69
CA ARG A 198 -12.29 2.67 4.76
C ARG A 198 -11.72 3.21 3.45
N PHE A 199 -11.08 2.38 2.63
CA PHE A 199 -10.56 2.75 1.31
C PHE A 199 -11.63 3.29 0.35
N VAL A 200 -12.92 3.03 0.62
CA VAL A 200 -14.05 3.62 -0.11
C VAL A 200 -13.98 5.15 -0.18
N ARG A 201 -13.40 5.82 0.82
CA ARG A 201 -13.26 7.28 0.85
C ARG A 201 -12.36 7.79 -0.28
N TRP A 202 -11.30 7.06 -0.61
CA TRP A 202 -10.42 7.40 -1.71
C TRP A 202 -11.05 7.04 -3.05
N LEU A 203 -11.68 5.86 -3.14
CA LEU A 203 -12.38 5.42 -4.36
C LEU A 203 -13.43 6.44 -4.81
N LEU A 204 -14.22 6.97 -3.88
CA LEU A 204 -15.29 7.92 -4.20
C LEU A 204 -14.81 9.35 -4.53
N LYS A 205 -13.51 9.65 -4.44
CA LYS A 205 -12.95 10.93 -4.93
C LYS A 205 -13.02 11.06 -6.45
N ASP A 206 -13.09 9.95 -7.18
CA ASP A 206 -13.13 10.01 -8.63
C ASP A 206 -14.49 10.50 -9.13
N GLU A 207 -14.49 11.55 -9.94
CA GLU A 207 -15.69 12.05 -10.62
C GLU A 207 -16.13 11.14 -11.79
N ALA A 208 -15.27 10.23 -12.25
CA ALA A 208 -15.53 9.37 -13.40
C ALA A 208 -16.50 8.21 -13.13
N TYR A 209 -16.67 7.77 -11.88
CA TYR A 209 -17.67 6.75 -11.55
C TYR A 209 -19.08 7.31 -11.73
N THR A 210 -19.93 6.51 -12.38
CA THR A 210 -21.36 6.72 -12.47
C THR A 210 -22.03 6.64 -11.08
N ASP A 211 -23.24 7.18 -10.96
CA ASP A 211 -23.98 7.13 -9.70
C ASP A 211 -24.23 5.69 -9.23
N ASP A 212 -24.55 4.78 -10.15
CA ASP A 212 -24.76 3.37 -9.81
C ASP A 212 -23.47 2.67 -9.37
N GLU A 213 -22.32 2.97 -9.98
CA GLU A 213 -21.02 2.46 -9.54
C GLU A 213 -20.65 2.98 -8.14
N ARG A 214 -20.89 4.27 -7.87
CA ARG A 214 -20.68 4.83 -6.53
C ARG A 214 -21.55 4.15 -5.48
N GLU A 215 -22.81 3.89 -5.82
CA GLU A 215 -23.72 3.15 -4.93
C GLU A 215 -23.28 1.72 -4.71
N GLN A 216 -22.77 1.05 -5.75
CA GLN A 216 -22.18 -0.28 -5.62
C GLN A 216 -20.96 -0.26 -4.69
N LEU A 217 -20.04 0.70 -4.84
CA LEU A 217 -18.86 0.84 -3.98
C LEU A 217 -19.25 1.07 -2.52
N ARG A 218 -20.24 1.93 -2.27
CA ARG A 218 -20.76 2.18 -0.92
C ARG A 218 -21.41 0.95 -0.31
N ALA A 219 -22.20 0.21 -1.09
CA ALA A 219 -22.81 -1.02 -0.64
C ALA A 219 -21.75 -2.07 -0.28
N GLN A 220 -20.75 -2.28 -1.15
CA GLN A 220 -19.64 -3.20 -0.88
C GLN A 220 -18.86 -2.80 0.38
N ALA A 221 -18.51 -1.52 0.52
CA ALA A 221 -17.80 -1.02 1.70
C ALA A 221 -18.62 -1.16 2.99
N PHE A 222 -19.96 -1.09 2.89
CA PHE A 222 -20.84 -1.36 4.01
C PHE A 222 -20.88 -2.85 4.35
N ASP A 223 -20.97 -3.72 3.34
CA ASP A 223 -21.05 -5.18 3.51
C ASP A 223 -19.76 -5.77 4.11
N PHE A 224 -18.59 -5.22 3.76
CA PHE A 224 -17.30 -5.61 4.33
C PHE A 224 -16.97 -4.92 5.67
N SER A 225 -17.82 -4.00 6.14
CA SER A 225 -17.51 -3.22 7.34
C SER A 225 -17.50 -4.05 8.63
N THR A 226 -16.53 -3.75 9.49
CA THR A 226 -16.42 -4.28 10.84
C THR A 226 -16.86 -3.22 11.87
N PRO A 227 -17.20 -3.61 13.12
CA PRO A 227 -17.64 -2.65 14.14
C PRO A 227 -16.65 -1.53 14.43
N ASP A 228 -15.34 -1.78 14.32
CA ASP A 228 -14.29 -0.77 14.48
C ASP A 228 -14.28 0.25 13.33
N VAL A 229 -14.53 -0.18 12.09
CA VAL A 229 -14.66 0.72 10.94
C VAL A 229 -15.84 1.67 11.09
N HIS A 230 -16.90 1.26 11.81
CA HIS A 230 -18.07 2.13 12.05
C HIS A 230 -17.71 3.39 12.84
N GLU A 231 -16.59 3.38 13.57
CA GLU A 231 -16.07 4.52 14.33
C GLU A 231 -15.23 5.49 13.46
N ASP A 232 -14.82 5.11 12.25
CA ASP A 232 -14.10 5.98 11.32
C ASP A 232 -15.03 7.04 10.69
N ALA A 233 -14.72 8.32 10.91
CA ALA A 233 -15.54 9.43 10.42
C ALA A 233 -15.49 9.59 8.90
N GLY A 234 -14.32 9.35 8.28
CA GLY A 234 -14.16 9.47 6.83
C GLY A 234 -14.91 8.39 6.06
N TRP A 235 -14.94 7.17 6.60
CA TRP A 235 -15.75 6.08 6.07
C TRP A 235 -17.25 6.41 6.17
N ARG A 236 -17.73 6.87 7.34
CA ARG A 236 -19.13 7.29 7.50
C ARG A 236 -19.50 8.38 6.50
N GLU A 237 -18.67 9.42 6.38
CA GLU A 237 -18.89 10.52 5.44
C GLU A 237 -18.94 10.02 3.99
N ALA A 238 -18.02 9.13 3.60
CA ALA A 238 -17.98 8.53 2.26
C ALA A 238 -19.26 7.73 1.94
N LEU A 239 -19.84 7.07 2.95
CA LEU A 239 -21.12 6.38 2.84
C LEU A 239 -22.33 7.34 2.84
N GLY A 240 -22.13 8.62 3.15
CA GLY A 240 -23.19 9.63 3.28
C GLY A 240 -23.90 9.59 4.64
N LEU A 241 -23.25 9.04 5.67
CA LEU A 241 -23.74 8.91 7.05
C LEU A 241 -23.03 9.95 7.95
N ARG A 242 -23.75 10.54 8.90
CA ARG A 242 -23.22 11.61 9.77
C ARG A 242 -22.58 11.05 11.03
N ASP A 243 -23.17 10.02 11.61
CA ASP A 243 -22.78 9.49 12.92
C ASP A 243 -23.02 7.97 13.02
N ILE A 244 -22.62 7.40 14.14
CA ILE A 244 -22.74 5.96 14.41
C ILE A 244 -24.19 5.49 14.56
N ASP A 245 -25.11 6.37 14.98
CA ASP A 245 -26.51 5.97 15.16
C ASP A 245 -27.20 5.79 13.80
N GLU A 246 -26.82 6.59 12.80
CA GLU A 246 -27.22 6.40 11.42
C GLU A 246 -26.65 5.10 10.81
N VAL A 247 -25.40 4.73 11.15
CA VAL A 247 -24.81 3.43 10.77
C VAL A 247 -25.62 2.29 11.37
N ARG A 248 -25.88 2.32 12.68
CA ARG A 248 -26.68 1.30 13.39
C ARG A 248 -28.09 1.18 12.82
N SER A 249 -28.70 2.31 12.47
CA SER A 249 -30.02 2.33 11.83
C SER A 249 -29.99 1.66 10.46
N CYS A 250 -28.95 1.91 9.65
CA CYS A 250 -28.75 1.23 8.38
C CYS A 250 -28.58 -0.28 8.59
N VAL A 251 -27.73 -0.71 9.53
CA VAL A 251 -27.52 -2.13 9.86
C VAL A 251 -28.85 -2.81 10.23
N ALA A 252 -29.66 -2.17 11.09
CA ALA A 252 -30.94 -2.70 11.50
C ALA A 252 -31.93 -2.82 10.33
N VAL A 253 -32.00 -1.83 9.45
CA VAL A 253 -32.90 -1.85 8.29
C VAL A 253 -32.43 -2.86 7.23
N CYS A 254 -31.12 -3.01 7.02
CA CYS A 254 -30.55 -4.04 6.15
C CYS A 254 -30.84 -5.45 6.69
N ALA A 255 -30.76 -5.66 8.00
CA ALA A 255 -31.11 -6.94 8.63
C ALA A 255 -32.59 -7.34 8.42
N LEU A 256 -33.46 -6.38 8.10
CA LEU A 256 -34.87 -6.62 7.74
C LEU A 256 -35.06 -6.89 6.23
N GLY A 257 -33.99 -7.02 5.46
CA GLY A 257 -34.01 -7.40 4.04
C GLY A 257 -34.03 -6.23 3.05
N SER A 258 -33.79 -4.99 3.50
CA SER A 258 -33.58 -3.85 2.60
C SER A 258 -32.13 -3.81 2.09
N THR A 259 -31.91 -3.26 0.90
CA THR A 259 -30.55 -2.96 0.42
C THR A 259 -29.93 -1.81 1.22
N PHE A 260 -28.59 -1.68 1.20
CA PHE A 260 -27.91 -0.55 1.84
C PHE A 260 -28.41 0.80 1.31
N ARG A 261 -28.60 0.92 -0.01
CA ARG A 261 -29.14 2.13 -0.64
C ARG A 261 -30.49 2.54 -0.05
N GLU A 262 -31.44 1.60 0.02
CA GLU A 262 -32.77 1.84 0.60
C GLU A 262 -32.70 2.17 2.09
N ALA A 263 -31.85 1.47 2.85
CA ALA A 263 -31.65 1.71 4.27
C ALA A 263 -31.12 3.13 4.51
N ARG A 264 -30.09 3.51 3.76
CA ARG A 264 -29.48 4.84 3.84
C ARG A 264 -30.46 5.94 3.44
N GLU A 265 -31.21 5.77 2.36
CA GLU A 265 -32.23 6.74 1.92
C GLU A 265 -33.30 6.95 3.00
N ARG A 266 -33.75 5.88 3.68
CA ARG A 266 -34.69 5.97 4.81
C ARG A 266 -34.11 6.73 6.00
N VAL A 267 -32.85 6.45 6.35
CA VAL A 267 -32.16 7.14 7.46
C VAL A 267 -31.95 8.62 7.13
N ILE A 268 -31.54 8.95 5.90
CA ILE A 268 -31.37 10.32 5.44
C ILE A 268 -32.70 11.08 5.46
N ALA A 269 -33.81 10.44 5.08
CA ALA A 269 -35.13 11.06 5.08
C ALA A 269 -35.67 11.38 6.48
N GLN A 270 -35.09 10.82 7.54
CA GLN A 270 -35.46 11.06 8.94
C GLN A 270 -34.63 12.16 9.62
N ARG A 271 -33.65 12.74 8.91
CA ARG A 271 -32.79 13.81 9.40
C ARG A 271 -33.51 15.16 9.46
#